data_AF-A0A0M0BQF6-F1
#
_entry.id   AF-A0A0M0BQF6-F1
#
_cell.length_a   1.000
_cell.length_b   1.000
_cell.length_c   1.000
_cell.angle_alpha   90.00
_cell.angle_beta   90.00
_cell.angle_gamma   90.00
#
_symmetry.space_group_name_H-M   'P 1'
#
loop_
_entity.id
_entity.type
_entity.pdbx_description
1 polymer ?
#
loop_
_entity_poly.entity_id
_entity_poly.type
_entity_poly.pdbx_seq_one_letter_code
_entity_poly.pdbx_strand_id
1 'polypeptide(L)'
;MSLERLESRNILEFLNALQPPVHIILLNAEPSERVDLPEMLAEATRSATSEHEANRLHGVSLLTAGSETGWEINDIESDRLSEPSELLRMEEKIKADRKPRMVMCIYPLTQTMELGEVLFIDIISLHDYIIFSSYEEGGRLLLKAVEKALTSALGDSGSEMLYRFARQMGVERERIPCELRQFRRILRDLLGIGAEFLEKAIFRRLYLELGSSIQAACPDE
;
A
#
# COMPACT_ATOMS: atom_id res chain seq x y z
N MET A 1 -19.67 -5.01 -1.85
CA MET A 1 -19.55 -6.17 -2.75
C MET A 1 -18.33 -6.97 -2.32
N SER A 2 -18.36 -8.31 -2.38
CA SER A 2 -17.13 -9.10 -2.16
C SER A 2 -16.11 -8.67 -3.21
N LEU A 3 -14.86 -8.38 -2.84
CA LEU A 3 -13.76 -8.25 -3.81
C LEU A 3 -13.94 -9.34 -4.86
N GLU A 4 -13.95 -8.98 -6.13
CA GLU A 4 -13.98 -9.99 -7.18
C GLU A 4 -12.87 -10.99 -6.87
N ARG A 5 -13.17 -12.30 -6.84
CA ARG A 5 -12.23 -13.34 -6.39
C ARG A 5 -10.84 -13.24 -7.04
N LEU A 6 -10.75 -12.60 -8.21
CA LEU A 6 -9.52 -12.28 -8.92
C LEU A 6 -8.66 -11.21 -8.21
N GLU A 7 -9.24 -10.10 -7.76
CA GLU A 7 -8.51 -9.05 -7.03
C GLU A 7 -7.99 -9.58 -5.68
N SER A 8 -8.81 -10.38 -4.99
CA SER A 8 -8.43 -11.06 -3.76
C SER A 8 -7.20 -11.97 -3.94
N ARG A 9 -7.14 -12.71 -5.06
CA ARG A 9 -6.01 -13.58 -5.38
C ARG A 9 -4.75 -12.78 -5.68
N ASN A 10 -4.86 -11.70 -6.45
CA ASN A 10 -3.72 -10.85 -6.80
C ASN A 10 -3.09 -10.22 -5.55
N ILE A 11 -3.92 -9.75 -4.61
CA ILE A 11 -3.44 -9.21 -3.33
C ILE A 11 -2.71 -10.30 -2.53
N LEU A 12 -3.26 -11.51 -2.43
CA LEU A 12 -2.61 -12.60 -1.69
C LEU A 12 -1.28 -13.04 -2.31
N GLU A 13 -1.22 -13.18 -3.64
CA GLU A 13 0.02 -13.48 -4.35
C GLU A 13 1.08 -12.39 -4.12
N PHE A 14 0.67 -11.12 -4.14
CA PHE A 14 1.52 -9.99 -3.80
C PHE A 14 2.05 -10.09 -2.35
N LEU A 15 1.16 -10.26 -1.36
CA LEU A 15 1.53 -10.33 0.06
C LEU A 15 2.49 -11.50 0.35
N ASN A 16 2.27 -12.66 -0.27
CA ASN A 16 3.12 -13.84 -0.12
C ASN A 16 4.52 -13.67 -0.72
N ALA A 17 4.69 -12.77 -1.70
CA ALA A 17 5.99 -12.48 -2.31
C ALA A 17 6.86 -11.51 -1.48
N LEU A 18 6.30 -10.89 -0.44
CA LEU A 18 6.98 -9.86 0.33
C LEU A 18 7.97 -10.42 1.35
N GLN A 19 9.12 -9.75 1.49
CA GLN A 19 10.14 -10.12 2.47
C GLN A 19 10.12 -9.17 3.68
N PRO A 20 9.96 -9.68 4.92
CA PRO A 20 9.98 -8.86 6.12
C PRO A 20 11.34 -8.17 6.35
N PRO A 21 11.38 -6.93 6.86
CA PRO A 21 10.24 -6.21 7.38
C PRO A 21 9.44 -5.46 6.30
N VAL A 22 8.13 -5.41 6.47
CA VAL A 22 7.18 -4.70 5.59
C VAL A 22 6.14 -3.92 6.38
N HIS A 23 5.90 -2.70 5.91
CA HIS A 23 4.83 -1.84 6.38
C HIS A 23 3.91 -1.47 5.21
N ILE A 24 2.65 -1.85 5.26
CA ILE A 24 1.70 -1.69 4.16
C ILE A 24 0.53 -0.82 4.59
N ILE A 25 0.13 0.11 3.73
CA ILE A 25 -1.19 0.74 3.83
C ILE A 25 -2.14 0.09 2.84
N LEU A 26 -3.32 -0.30 3.30
CA LEU A 26 -4.44 -0.69 2.46
C LEU A 26 -5.48 0.44 2.47
N LEU A 27 -5.71 1.07 1.33
CA LEU A 27 -6.72 2.11 1.17
C LEU A 27 -8.04 1.47 0.72
N ASN A 28 -9.00 1.41 1.64
CA ASN A 28 -10.30 0.77 1.42
C ASN A 28 -11.37 1.76 0.95
N ALA A 29 -12.05 1.46 -0.15
CA ALA A 29 -13.03 2.37 -0.75
C ALA A 29 -14.27 2.58 0.14
N GLU A 30 -14.71 1.56 0.89
CA GLU A 30 -15.84 1.70 1.82
C GLU A 30 -15.69 0.92 3.14
N PRO A 31 -16.19 1.46 4.28
CA PRO A 31 -16.30 0.72 5.53
C PRO A 31 -17.23 -0.50 5.47
N SER A 32 -18.17 -0.50 4.51
CA SER A 32 -19.15 -1.58 4.30
C SER A 32 -18.54 -2.78 3.54
N GLU A 33 -17.49 -2.53 2.77
CA GLU A 33 -16.68 -3.52 2.06
C GLU A 33 -15.50 -3.95 2.92
N ARG A 34 -15.81 -4.43 4.13
CA ARG A 34 -14.81 -5.06 5.00
C ARG A 34 -14.19 -6.23 4.24
N VAL A 35 -12.94 -6.04 3.82
CA VAL A 35 -12.11 -7.11 3.32
C VAL A 35 -11.75 -7.95 4.53
N ASP A 36 -12.30 -9.16 4.63
CA ASP A 36 -11.93 -10.12 5.67
C ASP A 36 -10.56 -10.73 5.32
N LEU A 37 -9.54 -9.87 5.24
CA LEU A 37 -8.15 -10.22 5.00
C LEU A 37 -7.65 -11.31 5.96
N PRO A 38 -8.02 -11.32 7.25
CA PRO A 38 -7.71 -12.44 8.13
C PRO A 38 -8.30 -13.77 7.63
N GLU A 39 -9.57 -13.80 7.23
CA GLU A 39 -10.20 -15.01 6.68
C GLU A 39 -9.58 -15.42 5.34
N MET A 40 -9.27 -14.46 4.46
CA MET A 40 -8.62 -14.70 3.17
C MET A 40 -7.18 -15.21 3.31
N LEU A 41 -6.38 -14.63 4.21
CA LEU A 41 -5.04 -15.11 4.53
C LEU A 41 -5.11 -16.51 5.16
N ALA A 42 -6.09 -16.77 6.02
CA ALA A 42 -6.33 -18.09 6.60
C ALA A 42 -6.82 -19.11 5.55
N GLU A 43 -7.66 -18.73 4.58
CA GLU A 43 -8.13 -19.59 3.49
C GLU A 43 -7.02 -19.91 2.49
N ALA A 44 -6.22 -18.93 2.09
CA ALA A 44 -5.04 -19.13 1.25
C ALA A 44 -4.02 -20.08 1.89
N THR A 45 -3.83 -19.96 3.21
CA THR A 45 -2.98 -20.88 3.99
C THR A 45 -3.58 -22.29 4.01
N ARG A 46 -4.90 -22.42 4.19
CA ARG A 46 -5.62 -23.71 4.16
C ARG A 46 -5.60 -24.38 2.78
N SER A 47 -5.68 -23.63 1.68
CA SER A 47 -5.57 -24.16 0.32
C SER A 47 -4.14 -24.56 -0.06
N ALA A 48 -3.13 -23.86 0.47
CA ALA A 48 -1.73 -24.26 0.29
C ALA A 48 -1.40 -25.58 1.04
N THR A 49 -2.09 -25.85 2.16
CA THR A 49 -1.87 -27.08 2.95
C THR A 49 -2.42 -28.37 2.35
N SER A 50 -3.17 -28.35 1.24
CA SER A 50 -3.68 -29.59 0.62
C SER A 50 -2.78 -30.22 -0.44
N GLU A 51 -1.75 -29.52 -0.94
CA GLU A 51 -0.87 -30.08 -1.99
C GLU A 51 0.58 -30.32 -1.57
N HIS A 52 1.11 -29.67 -0.53
CA HIS A 52 2.44 -30.00 0.01
C HIS A 52 2.49 -29.85 1.54
N GLU A 53 2.64 -30.98 2.23
CA GLU A 53 3.22 -31.11 3.60
C GLU A 53 2.36 -30.60 4.78
N ALA A 54 1.56 -31.41 5.47
CA ALA A 54 1.92 -32.66 6.16
C ALA A 54 3.13 -32.60 7.13
N ASN A 55 3.77 -31.45 7.38
CA ASN A 55 4.86 -31.37 8.35
C ASN A 55 4.78 -30.12 9.24
N ARG A 56 3.97 -30.23 10.31
CA ARG A 56 4.21 -29.82 11.71
C ARG A 56 2.92 -29.28 12.36
N LEU A 57 2.34 -30.12 13.22
CA LEU A 57 1.32 -29.75 14.19
C LEU A 57 1.75 -28.55 15.06
N HIS A 58 0.84 -27.61 15.36
CA HIS A 58 0.00 -27.64 16.57
C HIS A 58 -0.78 -26.31 16.77
N GLY A 59 -2.09 -26.43 17.06
CA GLY A 59 -2.80 -25.53 18.00
C GLY A 59 -3.80 -24.54 17.38
N VAL A 60 -5.09 -24.87 17.46
CA VAL A 60 -6.22 -23.97 17.16
C VAL A 60 -6.48 -23.01 18.33
N SER A 61 -6.59 -21.69 18.07
CA SER A 61 -7.60 -20.82 18.71
C SER A 61 -7.71 -19.45 18.02
N LEU A 62 -8.86 -19.22 17.37
CA LEU A 62 -9.26 -18.00 16.68
C LEU A 62 -9.90 -17.03 17.67
N LEU A 63 -9.30 -15.83 17.82
CA LEU A 63 -9.87 -14.53 18.24
C LEU A 63 -8.80 -13.48 18.62
N THR A 64 -7.52 -13.77 18.42
CA THR A 64 -6.40 -12.81 18.47
C THR A 64 -5.54 -13.01 17.21
N ALA A 65 -5.95 -12.46 16.07
CA ALA A 65 -5.32 -12.72 14.77
C ALA A 65 -4.06 -11.88 14.51
N GLY A 66 -3.13 -11.91 15.46
CA GLY A 66 -1.72 -11.58 15.22
C GLY A 66 -0.88 -12.71 15.79
N SER A 67 -0.48 -13.68 14.96
CA SER A 67 0.79 -14.45 15.14
C SER A 67 0.95 -15.70 14.24
N GLU A 68 -0.06 -16.23 13.55
CA GLU A 68 0.16 -17.45 12.74
C GLU A 68 0.77 -17.17 11.36
N THR A 69 0.47 -16.03 10.75
CA THR A 69 1.04 -15.60 9.46
C THR A 69 2.22 -14.63 9.62
N GLY A 70 2.51 -14.21 10.86
CA GLY A 70 3.48 -13.15 11.19
C GLY A 70 3.03 -11.72 10.87
N TRP A 71 1.80 -11.53 10.37
CA TRP A 71 1.18 -10.22 10.11
C TRP A 71 0.46 -9.67 11.34
N GLU A 72 0.62 -8.38 11.57
CA GLU A 72 -0.25 -7.56 12.42
C GLU A 72 -1.14 -6.70 11.53
N ILE A 73 -2.45 -6.74 11.76
CA ILE A 73 -3.41 -5.96 10.98
C ILE A 73 -4.00 -4.89 11.90
N ASN A 74 -3.81 -3.63 11.52
CA ASN A 74 -4.33 -2.47 12.22
C ASN A 74 -5.48 -1.89 11.40
N ASP A 75 -6.71 -2.16 11.80
CA ASP A 75 -7.88 -1.50 11.21
C ASP A 75 -8.02 -0.10 11.80
N ILE A 76 -7.83 0.93 10.97
CA ILE A 76 -7.88 2.33 11.38
C ILE A 76 -9.30 2.85 11.17
N GLU A 77 -10.08 2.76 12.24
CA GLU A 77 -11.43 3.28 12.28
C GLU A 77 -11.47 4.82 12.14
N SER A 78 -12.59 5.34 11.66
CA SER A 78 -12.79 6.77 11.39
C SER A 78 -12.61 7.66 12.62
N ASP A 79 -12.87 7.15 13.82
CA ASP A 79 -12.67 7.86 15.08
C ASP A 79 -11.19 8.12 15.37
N ARG A 80 -10.30 7.17 15.05
CA ARG A 80 -8.83 7.34 15.22
C ARG A 80 -8.25 8.36 14.24
N LEU A 81 -8.91 8.56 13.09
CA LEU A 81 -8.54 9.62 12.14
C LEU A 81 -8.83 11.03 12.68
N SER A 82 -9.65 11.17 13.73
CA SER A 82 -9.88 12.45 14.41
C SER A 82 -8.69 12.92 15.25
N GLU A 83 -7.70 12.04 15.49
CA GLU A 83 -6.45 12.35 16.20
C GLU A 83 -5.20 12.08 15.34
N PRO A 84 -4.99 12.81 14.22
CA PRO A 84 -3.93 12.51 13.25
C PRO A 84 -2.51 12.51 13.83
N SER A 85 -2.27 13.29 14.90
CA SER A 85 -0.96 13.35 15.54
C SER A 85 -0.59 12.06 16.28
N GLU A 86 -1.57 11.38 16.90
CA GLU A 86 -1.33 10.10 17.56
C GLU A 86 -1.11 9.00 16.54
N LEU A 87 -1.90 9.00 15.48
CA LEU A 87 -1.76 8.11 14.34
C LEU A 87 -0.36 8.21 13.72
N LEU A 88 0.10 9.43 13.37
CA LEU A 88 1.43 9.62 12.79
C LEU A 88 2.53 9.11 13.73
N ARG A 89 2.44 9.37 15.04
CA ARG A 89 3.42 8.85 16.01
C ARG A 89 3.46 7.33 16.04
N MET A 90 2.31 6.67 15.93
CA MET A 90 2.23 5.22 15.86
C MET A 90 2.92 4.70 14.59
N GLU A 91 2.60 5.28 13.43
CA GLU A 91 3.17 4.86 12.13
C GLU A 91 4.67 5.15 12.02
N GLU A 92 5.13 6.29 12.54
CA GLU A 92 6.55 6.63 12.63
C GLU A 92 7.30 5.61 13.49
N LYS A 93 6.72 5.22 14.62
CA LYS A 93 7.29 4.22 15.52
C LYS A 93 7.39 2.86 14.84
N ILE A 94 6.33 2.40 14.15
CA ILE A 94 6.35 1.15 13.38
C ILE A 94 7.46 1.18 12.32
N LYS A 95 7.56 2.29 11.57
CA LYS A 95 8.57 2.46 10.53
C LYS A 95 9.99 2.49 11.09
N ALA A 96 10.21 3.12 12.24
CA ALA A 96 11.50 3.23 12.90
C ALA A 96 11.93 1.90 13.53
N ASP A 97 11.06 1.29 14.33
CA ASP A 97 11.36 0.08 15.09
C ASP A 97 11.33 -1.18 14.22
N ARG A 98 10.66 -1.11 13.05
CA ARG A 98 10.38 -2.26 12.17
C ARG A 98 9.74 -3.43 12.94
N LYS A 99 8.93 -3.06 13.94
CA LYS A 99 8.18 -3.92 14.82
C LYS A 99 6.72 -3.46 14.85
N PRO A 100 5.77 -4.38 14.63
CA PRO A 100 5.96 -5.77 14.18
C PRO A 100 6.68 -5.86 12.82
N ARG A 101 7.23 -7.03 12.48
CA ARG A 101 8.02 -7.20 11.24
C ARG A 101 7.15 -7.12 9.99
N MET A 102 5.88 -7.51 10.08
CA MET A 102 4.93 -7.37 8.98
C MET A 102 3.67 -6.73 9.54
N VAL A 103 3.34 -5.56 9.03
CA VAL A 103 2.13 -4.83 9.43
C VAL A 103 1.40 -4.30 8.23
N MET A 104 0.08 -4.43 8.29
CA MET A 104 -0.86 -3.83 7.36
C MET A 104 -1.80 -2.92 8.13
N CYS A 105 -1.78 -1.64 7.80
CA CYS A 105 -2.72 -0.66 8.31
C CYS A 105 -3.82 -0.44 7.28
N ILE A 106 -5.07 -0.70 7.66
CA ILE A 106 -6.24 -0.55 6.80
C ILE A 106 -6.84 0.82 7.07
N TYR A 107 -6.95 1.62 6.02
CA TYR A 107 -7.42 3.00 6.09
C TYR A 107 -8.63 3.18 5.18
N PRO A 108 -9.73 3.75 5.67
CA PRO A 108 -10.87 4.05 4.81
C PRO A 108 -10.52 5.28 3.95
N LEU A 109 -10.51 5.09 2.63
CA LEU A 109 -9.94 6.01 1.65
C LEU A 109 -10.60 7.39 1.73
N THR A 110 -11.94 7.45 1.77
CA THR A 110 -12.68 8.72 1.78
C THR A 110 -12.32 9.57 3.00
N GLN A 111 -12.29 8.98 4.19
CA GLN A 111 -11.94 9.69 5.43
C GLN A 111 -10.45 10.05 5.46
N THR A 112 -9.58 9.19 4.91
CA THR A 112 -8.15 9.49 4.78
C THR A 112 -7.92 10.68 3.85
N MET A 113 -8.74 10.82 2.80
CA MET A 113 -8.72 11.96 1.88
C MET A 113 -9.20 13.27 2.54
N GLU A 114 -10.18 13.18 3.45
CA GLU A 114 -10.73 14.31 4.22
C GLU A 114 -9.72 14.91 5.23
N LEU A 115 -8.69 14.16 5.62
CA LEU A 115 -7.57 14.69 6.43
C LEU A 115 -6.81 15.83 5.74
N GLY A 116 -6.93 15.93 4.42
CA GLY A 116 -6.22 16.89 3.59
C GLY A 116 -4.86 16.39 3.09
N GLU A 117 -4.37 17.07 2.06
CA GLU A 117 -3.19 16.66 1.27
C GLU A 117 -1.96 16.38 2.14
N VAL A 118 -1.64 17.26 3.09
CA VAL A 118 -0.41 17.17 3.90
C VAL A 118 -0.41 15.89 4.75
N LEU A 119 -1.48 15.65 5.52
CA LEU A 119 -1.58 14.49 6.39
C LEU A 119 -1.65 13.18 5.60
N PHE A 120 -2.36 13.17 4.48
CA PHE A 120 -2.40 12.02 3.58
C PHE A 120 -0.99 11.65 3.09
N ILE A 121 -0.20 12.63 2.64
CA ILE A 121 1.17 12.40 2.18
C ILE A 121 2.04 11.89 3.33
N ASP A 122 1.93 12.48 4.53
CA ASP A 122 2.71 12.08 5.68
C ASP A 122 2.42 10.62 6.08
N ILE A 123 1.14 10.23 6.15
CA ILE A 123 0.72 8.85 6.43
C ILE A 123 1.27 7.88 5.36
N ILE A 124 1.01 8.13 4.08
CA ILE A 124 1.44 7.23 3.01
C ILE A 124 2.96 7.11 2.94
N SER A 125 3.68 8.20 3.19
CA SER A 125 5.15 8.21 3.18
C SER A 125 5.77 7.27 4.20
N LEU A 126 5.03 6.92 5.26
CA LEU A 126 5.48 6.01 6.32
C LEU A 126 5.41 4.52 5.95
N HIS A 127 4.68 4.19 4.88
CA HIS A 127 4.47 2.82 4.43
C HIS A 127 5.45 2.46 3.30
N ASP A 128 5.86 1.20 3.22
CA ASP A 128 6.73 0.67 2.17
C ASP A 128 5.92 0.36 0.88
N TYR A 129 4.66 -0.06 1.03
CA TYR A 129 3.75 -0.41 -0.06
C TYR A 129 2.35 0.20 0.15
N ILE A 130 1.67 0.44 -0.96
CA ILE A 130 0.29 0.95 -0.99
C ILE A 130 -0.54 -0.08 -1.76
N ILE A 131 -1.56 -0.62 -1.10
CA ILE A 131 -2.56 -1.49 -1.71
C ILE A 131 -3.88 -0.71 -1.73
N PHE A 132 -4.67 -0.94 -2.77
CA PHE A 132 -6.00 -0.38 -2.91
C PHE A 132 -7.00 -1.54 -2.95
N SER A 133 -8.21 -1.34 -2.41
CA SER A 133 -9.24 -2.39 -2.46
C SER A 133 -9.56 -2.82 -3.89
N SER A 134 -9.64 -1.86 -4.83
CA SER A 134 -9.53 -2.20 -6.26
C SER A 134 -8.05 -2.19 -6.66
N TYR A 135 -7.46 -3.38 -6.68
CA TYR A 135 -6.03 -3.56 -6.85
C TYR A 135 -5.54 -3.03 -8.21
N GLU A 136 -6.27 -3.34 -9.29
CA GLU A 136 -5.89 -2.93 -10.65
C GLU A 136 -6.04 -1.42 -10.86
N GLU A 137 -7.20 -0.88 -10.49
CA GLU A 137 -7.50 0.54 -10.68
C GLU A 137 -6.60 1.42 -9.81
N GLY A 138 -6.41 1.05 -8.54
CA GLY A 138 -5.49 1.75 -7.65
C GLY A 138 -4.03 1.70 -8.14
N GLY A 139 -3.59 0.54 -8.63
CA GLY A 139 -2.28 0.40 -9.26
C GLY A 139 -2.10 1.31 -10.47
N ARG A 140 -3.13 1.41 -11.32
CA ARG A 140 -3.17 2.32 -12.47
C ARG A 140 -3.10 3.78 -12.06
N LEU A 141 -3.83 4.19 -11.02
CA LEU A 141 -3.80 5.55 -10.47
C LEU A 141 -2.42 5.89 -9.90
N LEU A 142 -1.80 4.97 -9.17
CA LEU A 142 -0.44 5.13 -8.65
C LEU A 142 0.59 5.27 -9.78
N LEU A 143 0.53 4.42 -10.81
CA LEU A 143 1.44 4.54 -11.95
C LEU A 143 1.28 5.89 -12.65
N LYS A 144 0.05 6.31 -12.92
CA LYS A 144 -0.25 7.62 -13.51
C LYS A 144 0.25 8.77 -12.64
N ALA A 145 0.15 8.65 -11.33
CA ALA A 145 0.68 9.63 -10.38
C ALA A 145 2.20 9.73 -10.45
N VAL A 146 2.90 8.59 -10.52
CA VAL A 146 4.35 8.53 -10.71
C VAL A 146 4.75 9.21 -12.01
N GLU A 147 4.14 8.83 -13.13
CA GLU A 147 4.45 9.39 -14.45
C GLU A 147 4.31 10.92 -14.48
N LYS A 148 3.17 11.42 -14.01
CA LYS A 148 2.92 12.86 -13.99
C LYS A 148 3.87 13.60 -13.05
N ALA A 149 4.17 13.04 -11.88
CA ALA A 149 5.08 13.66 -10.94
C ALA A 149 6.51 13.75 -11.50
N LEU A 150 7.01 12.67 -12.09
CA LEU A 150 8.35 12.64 -12.70
C LEU A 150 8.46 13.58 -13.89
N THR A 151 7.49 13.54 -14.82
CA THR A 151 7.48 14.48 -15.96
C THR A 151 7.37 15.93 -15.50
N SER A 152 6.56 16.22 -14.48
CA SER A 152 6.42 17.60 -13.98
C SER A 152 7.69 18.11 -13.29
N ALA A 153 8.42 17.23 -12.58
CA ALA A 153 9.59 17.62 -11.82
C ALA A 153 10.90 17.60 -12.64
N LEU A 154 11.03 16.68 -13.60
CA LEU A 154 12.27 16.40 -14.32
C LEU A 154 12.17 16.68 -15.83
N GLY A 155 10.96 16.96 -16.35
CA GLY A 155 10.67 16.95 -17.78
C GLY A 155 10.66 15.55 -18.38
N ASP A 156 10.22 15.43 -19.63
CA ASP A 156 10.07 14.13 -20.31
C ASP A 156 11.40 13.38 -20.42
N SER A 157 12.48 14.06 -20.78
CA SER A 157 13.80 13.45 -20.92
C SER A 157 14.37 12.96 -19.59
N GLY A 158 14.14 13.70 -18.50
CA GLY A 158 14.58 13.31 -17.16
C GLY A 158 13.77 12.14 -16.61
N SER A 159 12.45 12.16 -16.83
CA SER A 159 11.54 11.06 -16.49
C SER A 159 11.94 9.76 -17.21
N GLU A 160 12.19 9.83 -18.52
CA GLU A 160 12.63 8.67 -19.33
C GLU A 160 14.00 8.14 -18.90
N MET A 161 14.95 9.01 -18.57
CA MET A 161 16.24 8.59 -18.02
C MET A 161 16.08 7.79 -16.72
N LEU A 162 15.19 8.25 -15.85
CA LEU A 162 14.91 7.58 -14.58
C LEU A 162 14.27 6.21 -14.80
N TYR A 163 13.30 6.10 -15.71
CA TYR A 163 12.72 4.80 -16.06
C TYR A 163 13.74 3.83 -16.64
N ARG A 164 14.65 4.30 -17.51
CA ARG A 164 15.74 3.47 -18.03
C ARG A 164 16.66 2.97 -16.93
N PHE A 165 16.99 3.84 -15.97
CA PHE A 165 17.81 3.47 -14.83
C PHE A 165 17.08 2.47 -13.92
N ALA A 166 15.79 2.69 -13.64
CA ALA A 166 14.98 1.76 -12.86
C ALA A 166 14.91 0.38 -13.51
N ARG A 167 14.75 0.34 -14.84
CA ARG A 167 14.76 -0.89 -15.63
C ARG A 167 16.08 -1.64 -15.56
N GLN A 168 17.22 -0.92 -15.62
CA GLN A 168 18.54 -1.52 -15.41
C GLN A 168 18.69 -2.13 -14.00
N MET A 169 17.94 -1.61 -13.03
CA MET A 169 17.86 -2.10 -11.65
C MET A 169 16.73 -3.13 -11.43
N GLY A 170 16.11 -3.61 -12.52
CA GLY A 170 15.12 -4.68 -12.50
C GLY A 170 13.68 -4.24 -12.24
N VAL A 171 13.41 -2.93 -12.19
CA VAL A 171 12.05 -2.39 -12.00
C VAL A 171 11.53 -1.87 -13.33
N GLU A 172 10.62 -2.62 -13.94
CA GLU A 172 9.89 -2.18 -15.13
C GLU A 172 8.82 -1.15 -14.76
N ARG A 173 8.54 -0.21 -15.67
CA ARG A 173 7.64 0.93 -15.41
C ARG A 173 6.26 0.48 -14.93
N GLU A 174 5.69 -0.52 -15.59
CA GLU A 174 4.36 -1.06 -15.30
C GLU A 174 4.32 -1.80 -13.96
N ARG A 175 5.47 -2.23 -13.44
CA ARG A 175 5.58 -2.94 -12.17
C ARG A 175 5.79 -2.01 -10.97
N ILE A 176 5.97 -0.71 -11.19
CA ILE A 176 6.19 0.28 -10.11
C ILE A 176 5.12 0.22 -9.02
N PRO A 177 3.82 0.05 -9.28
CA PRO A 177 2.83 -0.09 -8.21
C PRO A 177 3.14 -1.24 -7.24
N CYS A 178 3.55 -2.40 -7.77
CA CYS A 178 3.91 -3.59 -7.00
C CYS A 178 5.34 -3.51 -6.43
N GLU A 179 6.23 -2.72 -7.04
CA GLU A 179 7.64 -2.61 -6.68
C GLU A 179 7.99 -1.22 -6.10
N LEU A 180 6.98 -0.51 -5.55
CA LEU A 180 7.12 0.88 -5.09
C LEU A 180 8.28 1.06 -4.11
N ARG A 181 8.46 0.13 -3.18
CA ARG A 181 9.58 0.13 -2.23
C ARG A 181 10.94 0.12 -2.93
N GLN A 182 11.11 -0.71 -3.95
CA GLN A 182 12.35 -0.82 -4.72
C GLN A 182 12.54 0.43 -5.59
N PHE A 183 11.47 0.91 -6.21
CA PHE A 183 11.47 2.15 -6.97
C PHE A 183 11.91 3.36 -6.11
N ARG A 184 11.37 3.51 -4.90
CA ARG A 184 11.80 4.53 -3.92
C ARG A 184 13.26 4.38 -3.50
N ARG A 185 13.78 3.15 -3.41
CA ARG A 185 15.21 2.92 -3.17
C ARG A 185 16.03 3.43 -4.35
N ILE A 186 15.63 3.12 -5.59
CA ILE A 186 16.28 3.61 -6.81
C ILE A 186 16.28 5.15 -6.87
N LEU A 187 15.17 5.80 -6.52
CA LEU A 187 15.12 7.26 -6.42
C LEU A 187 16.17 7.81 -5.45
N ARG A 188 16.27 7.21 -4.25
CA ARG A 188 17.25 7.59 -3.22
C ARG A 188 18.69 7.32 -3.65
N ASP A 189 18.94 6.20 -4.31
CA ASP A 189 20.27 5.84 -4.80
C ASP A 189 20.74 6.82 -5.89
N LEU A 190 19.82 7.30 -6.74
CA LEU A 190 20.13 8.23 -7.83
C LEU A 190 20.21 9.70 -7.38
N LEU A 191 19.28 10.14 -6.52
CA LEU A 191 19.08 11.56 -6.20
C LEU A 191 19.46 11.93 -4.77
N GLY A 192 19.82 10.95 -3.94
CA GLY A 192 20.12 11.14 -2.52
C GLY A 192 18.95 11.81 -1.80
N ILE A 193 19.23 12.93 -1.12
CA ILE A 193 18.25 13.72 -0.37
C ILE A 193 17.12 14.24 -1.29
N GLY A 194 17.41 14.51 -2.56
CA GLY A 194 16.43 15.00 -3.52
C GLY A 194 15.31 14.01 -3.84
N ALA A 195 15.49 12.73 -3.51
CA ALA A 195 14.47 11.71 -3.70
C ALA A 195 13.21 11.97 -2.86
N GLU A 196 13.36 12.52 -1.64
CA GLU A 196 12.22 12.79 -0.77
C GLU A 196 11.25 13.79 -1.40
N PHE A 197 11.78 14.79 -2.11
CA PHE A 197 10.97 15.75 -2.84
C PHE A 197 10.15 15.07 -3.94
N LEU A 198 10.76 14.16 -4.71
CA LEU A 198 10.03 13.40 -5.73
C LEU A 198 9.02 12.42 -5.13
N GLU A 199 9.35 11.74 -4.03
CA GLU A 199 8.40 10.88 -3.32
C GLU A 199 7.16 11.66 -2.89
N LYS A 200 7.35 12.84 -2.28
CA LYS A 200 6.24 13.72 -1.90
C LYS A 200 5.46 14.23 -3.10
N ALA A 201 6.12 14.54 -4.22
CA ALA A 201 5.46 14.93 -5.46
C ALA A 201 4.60 13.79 -6.04
N ILE A 202 5.08 12.55 -5.97
CA ILE A 202 4.33 11.34 -6.37
C ILE A 202 3.08 11.19 -5.49
N PHE A 203 3.21 11.24 -4.17
CA PHE A 203 2.07 11.08 -3.26
C PHE A 203 1.09 12.23 -3.33
N ARG A 204 1.57 13.46 -3.54
CA ARG A 204 0.71 14.60 -3.86
C ARG A 204 -0.09 14.35 -5.13
N ARG A 205 0.55 13.84 -6.18
CA ARG A 205 -0.16 13.52 -7.42
C ARG A 205 -1.17 12.41 -7.20
N LEU A 206 -0.82 11.39 -6.42
CA LEU A 206 -1.74 10.31 -6.06
C LEU A 206 -2.98 10.83 -5.33
N TYR A 207 -2.82 11.72 -4.34
CA TYR A 207 -3.92 12.39 -3.64
C TYR A 207 -4.89 13.04 -4.64
N LEU A 208 -4.36 13.82 -5.59
CA LEU A 208 -5.18 14.50 -6.60
C LEU A 208 -5.90 13.52 -7.55
N GLU A 209 -5.23 12.44 -7.99
CA GLU A 209 -5.86 11.45 -8.86
C GLU A 209 -6.95 10.66 -8.12
N LEU A 210 -6.74 10.31 -6.85
CA LEU A 210 -7.75 9.65 -6.00
C LEU A 210 -8.95 10.57 -5.74
N GLY A 211 -8.71 11.83 -5.38
CA GLY A 211 -9.79 12.80 -5.14
C GLY A 211 -10.65 13.03 -6.38
N SER A 212 -10.02 13.09 -7.56
CA SER A 212 -10.74 13.20 -8.83
C SER A 212 -11.56 11.94 -9.14
N SER A 213 -11.03 10.75 -8.79
CA SER A 213 -11.71 9.47 -9.01
C SER A 213 -12.95 9.34 -8.12
N ILE A 214 -12.86 9.77 -6.87
CA ILE A 214 -13.98 9.75 -5.91
C ILE A 214 -15.10 10.69 -6.39
N GLN A 215 -14.75 11.92 -6.79
CA GLN A 215 -15.73 12.88 -7.32
C GLN A 215 -16.43 12.38 -8.58
N ALA A 216 -15.71 11.67 -9.45
CA ALA A 216 -16.30 11.10 -10.67
C ALA A 216 -17.27 9.93 -10.37
N ALA A 217 -17.07 9.21 -9.26
CA ALA A 217 -17.92 8.10 -8.83
C ALA A 217 -19.20 8.57 -8.12
N CYS A 218 -19.16 9.74 -7.49
CA CYS A 218 -20.32 10.41 -6.88
C CYS A 218 -20.57 11.77 -7.53
N PRO A 219 -21.10 11.83 -8.77
CA PRO A 219 -21.53 13.09 -9.36
C PRO A 219 -22.66 13.66 -8.51
N ASP A 220 -22.50 14.90 -8.02
CA ASP A 220 -23.47 15.61 -7.19
C ASP A 220 -24.92 15.44 -7.72
N GLU A 221 -25.84 15.01 -6.85
CA GLU A 221 -27.30 15.00 -7.08
C GLU A 221 -27.88 16.41 -7.26
#